data_AF-A0A836P5X4-F1
#
_entry.id   AF-A0A836P5X4-F1
#
_cell.length_a   1.000
_cell.length_b   1.000
_cell.length_c   1.000
_cell.angle_alpha   90.00
_cell.angle_beta   90.00
_cell.angle_gamma   90.00
#
_symmetry.space_group_name_H-M   'P 1'
#
loop_
_entity.id
_entity.type
_entity.pdbx_description
1 polymer ?
#
loop_
_entity_poly.entity_id
_entity_poly.type
_entity_poly.pdbx_seq_one_letter_code
_entity_poly.pdbx_strand_id
1 'polypeptide(L)'
;MATGSDSAGSRRATYTKDPLFKGCTRPAMIMGVPVVPFVIVGGSLMLVTIWTSIFCIVLVPVAIMVMRHITKSDDQQFRLLWLKILFRLINYNRNGSFWRSSAWSPVAFKKRK
;
A
#
# COMPACT_ATOMS: atom_id res chain seq x y z
N MET A 1 -15.61 -9.84 52.62
CA MET A 1 -15.35 -8.41 52.90
C MET A 1 -13.85 -8.22 52.66
N ALA A 2 -13.40 -7.91 51.44
CA ALA A 2 -13.53 -6.60 50.83
C ALA A 2 -13.85 -6.69 49.32
N THR A 3 -14.90 -5.98 48.93
CA THR A 3 -15.25 -5.61 47.58
C THR A 3 -14.36 -4.44 47.16
N GLY A 4 -13.43 -4.67 46.23
CA GLY A 4 -12.64 -3.62 45.59
C GLY A 4 -13.13 -3.40 44.17
N SER A 5 -14.17 -2.58 44.02
CA SER A 5 -14.65 -2.07 42.76
C SER A 5 -13.77 -0.91 42.31
N ASP A 6 -12.75 -1.17 41.48
CA ASP A 6 -12.08 -0.12 40.75
C ASP A 6 -12.40 -0.25 39.26
N SER A 7 -13.37 0.55 38.86
CA SER A 7 -13.69 0.93 37.49
C SER A 7 -12.43 1.45 36.79
N ALA A 8 -11.70 0.55 36.13
CA ALA A 8 -10.62 0.91 35.24
C ALA A 8 -11.21 1.66 34.04
N GLY A 9 -11.31 2.97 34.21
CA GLY A 9 -11.78 3.92 33.23
C GLY A 9 -11.10 3.66 31.89
N SER A 10 -11.93 3.43 30.88
CA SER A 10 -11.55 3.46 29.48
C SER A 10 -10.95 4.85 29.19
N ARG A 11 -9.64 4.97 29.37
CA ARG A 11 -8.84 6.09 28.85
C ARG A 11 -8.92 6.02 27.34
N ARG A 12 -9.99 6.58 26.78
CA ARG A 12 -10.07 6.89 25.35
C ARG A 12 -8.91 7.82 25.08
N ALA A 13 -7.82 7.28 24.54
CA ALA A 13 -6.76 8.08 23.97
C ALA A 13 -7.42 9.00 22.94
N THR A 14 -7.61 10.26 23.32
CA THR A 14 -8.09 11.32 22.44
C THR A 14 -7.02 11.46 21.38
N TYR A 15 -7.26 10.87 20.21
CA TYR A 15 -6.43 11.04 19.03
C TYR A 15 -6.59 12.49 18.60
N THR A 16 -5.74 13.37 19.14
CA THR A 16 -5.54 14.70 18.59
C THR A 16 -5.12 14.49 17.16
N LYS A 17 -5.97 14.94 16.24
CA LYS A 17 -5.74 14.87 14.79
C LYS A 17 -4.64 15.87 14.45
N ASP A 18 -3.41 15.58 14.84
CA ASP A 18 -2.28 16.38 14.43
C ASP A 18 -2.18 16.29 12.90
N PRO A 19 -2.09 17.42 12.18
CA PRO A 19 -1.97 17.40 10.74
C PRO A 19 -0.70 16.63 10.36
N LEU A 20 -0.88 15.47 9.73
CA LEU A 20 0.21 14.60 9.36
C LEU A 20 0.85 15.17 8.07
N PHE A 21 1.96 15.88 8.22
CA PHE A 21 2.69 16.48 7.12
C PHE A 21 3.40 15.39 6.28
N LYS A 22 2.73 14.87 5.26
CA LYS A 22 3.23 13.77 4.40
C LYS A 22 4.15 14.22 3.26
N GLY A 23 4.55 15.50 3.22
CA GLY A 23 5.26 16.12 2.10
C GLY A 23 6.55 15.42 1.69
N CYS A 24 7.37 15.00 2.67
CA CYS A 24 8.68 14.39 2.42
C CYS A 24 8.63 12.94 1.93
N THR A 25 7.46 12.30 1.87
CA THR A 25 7.35 10.89 1.45
C THR A 25 6.61 10.71 0.13
N ARG A 26 6.18 11.80 -0.51
CA ARG A 26 5.41 11.70 -1.76
C ARG A 26 6.28 11.02 -2.83
N PRO A 27 5.85 9.88 -3.38
CA PRO A 27 6.62 9.21 -4.42
C PRO A 27 6.74 10.15 -5.62
N ALA A 28 7.86 10.07 -6.33
CA ALA A 28 8.03 10.82 -7.57
C ALA A 28 6.95 10.41 -8.57
N MET A 29 6.14 11.37 -9.00
CA MET A 29 5.06 11.17 -9.97
C MET A 29 5.26 12.10 -11.18
N ILE A 30 5.19 11.53 -12.38
CA ILE A 30 5.21 12.26 -13.64
C ILE A 30 3.80 12.15 -14.23
N MET A 31 3.13 13.27 -14.49
CA MET A 31 1.76 13.32 -15.02
C MET A 31 0.73 12.46 -14.24
N GLY A 32 0.89 12.34 -12.92
CA GLY A 32 -0.01 11.56 -12.05
C GLY A 32 0.23 10.04 -12.09
N VAL A 33 1.32 9.59 -12.71
CA VAL A 33 1.77 8.20 -12.70
C VAL A 33 3.07 8.11 -11.90
N PRO A 34 3.21 7.18 -10.94
CA PRO A 34 4.45 7.03 -10.20
C PRO A 34 5.57 6.53 -11.13
N VAL A 35 6.80 7.05 -10.95
CA VAL A 35 7.92 6.76 -11.86
C VAL A 35 8.31 5.29 -11.85
N VAL A 36 8.31 4.66 -10.67
CA VAL A 36 8.68 3.24 -10.49
C VAL A 36 7.82 2.29 -11.35
N PRO A 37 6.48 2.27 -11.25
CA PRO A 37 5.66 1.40 -12.08
C PRO A 37 5.74 1.76 -13.57
N PHE A 38 5.92 3.04 -13.92
CA PHE A 38 6.12 3.44 -15.32
C PHE A 38 7.38 2.80 -15.92
N VAL A 39 8.52 2.83 -15.21
CA VAL A 39 9.77 2.21 -15.67
C VAL A 39 9.63 0.68 -15.74
N ILE A 40 8.99 0.04 -14.77
CA ILE A 40 8.78 -1.41 -14.78
C ILE A 40 7.93 -1.83 -15.99
N VAL A 41 6.79 -1.15 -16.20
CA VAL A 41 5.90 -1.43 -17.33
C VAL A 41 6.61 -1.15 -18.65
N GLY A 42 7.23 0.03 -18.79
CA GLY A 42 7.97 0.41 -20.00
C GLY A 42 9.10 -0.56 -20.32
N GLY A 43 9.92 -0.93 -19.32
CA GLY A 43 10.99 -1.92 -19.47
C GLY A 43 10.47 -3.30 -19.85
N SER A 44 9.38 -3.76 -19.21
CA SER A 44 8.76 -5.05 -19.55
C SER A 44 8.22 -5.07 -20.98
N LEU A 45 7.55 -4.00 -21.41
CA LEU A 45 7.00 -3.88 -22.77
C LEU A 45 8.11 -3.77 -23.81
N MET A 46 9.20 -3.07 -23.49
CA MET A 46 10.37 -3.01 -24.35
C MET A 46 10.97 -4.40 -24.57
N LEU A 47 11.16 -5.19 -23.51
CA LEU A 47 11.64 -6.57 -23.62
C LEU A 47 10.68 -7.44 -24.44
N VAL A 48 9.38 -7.38 -24.15
CA VAL A 48 8.37 -8.18 -24.86
C VAL A 48 8.35 -7.82 -26.35
N THR A 49 8.42 -6.53 -26.68
CA THR A 49 8.41 -6.06 -28.08
C THR A 49 9.60 -6.59 -28.87
N ILE A 50 10.79 -6.67 -28.24
CA ILE A 50 11.99 -7.25 -28.86
C ILE A 50 11.80 -8.75 -29.15
N TRP A 51 11.07 -9.46 -28.28
CA TRP A 51 10.93 -10.91 -28.35
C TRP A 51 9.74 -11.39 -29.19
N THR A 52 8.69 -10.60 -29.33
CA THR A 52 7.44 -11.01 -30.00
C THR A 52 7.14 -10.18 -31.25
N SER A 53 6.72 -8.92 -31.09
CA SER A 53 6.32 -8.05 -32.20
C SER A 53 6.03 -6.60 -31.73
N ILE A 54 6.12 -5.64 -32.66
CA ILE A 54 5.76 -4.21 -32.47
C ILE A 54 4.31 -3.98 -32.00
N PHE A 55 3.40 -4.93 -32.26
CA PHE A 55 2.00 -4.84 -31.83
C PHE A 55 1.80 -4.74 -30.31
N CYS A 56 2.80 -5.14 -29.51
CA CYS A 56 2.77 -5.00 -28.05
C CYS A 56 2.75 -3.54 -27.57
N ILE A 57 3.02 -2.56 -28.43
CA ILE A 57 2.90 -1.13 -28.11
C ILE A 57 1.46 -0.74 -27.69
N VAL A 58 0.43 -1.44 -28.18
CA VAL A 58 -0.98 -1.17 -27.82
C VAL A 58 -1.24 -1.41 -26.32
N LEU A 59 -0.41 -2.21 -25.64
CA LEU A 59 -0.52 -2.45 -24.20
C LEU A 59 -0.06 -1.25 -23.36
N VAL A 60 0.77 -0.35 -23.91
CA VAL A 60 1.27 0.85 -23.23
C VAL A 60 0.14 1.76 -22.73
N PRO A 61 -0.80 2.24 -23.58
CA PRO A 61 -1.88 3.12 -23.13
C PRO A 61 -2.82 2.43 -22.14
N VAL A 62 -3.07 1.12 -22.29
CA VAL A 62 -3.88 0.33 -21.36
C VAL A 62 -3.23 0.30 -19.98
N ALA A 63 -1.92 0.04 -19.92
CA ALA A 63 -1.20 0.03 -18.65
C ALA A 63 -1.17 1.40 -17.97
N ILE A 64 -1.03 2.49 -18.74
CA ILE A 64 -1.09 3.87 -18.22
C ILE A 64 -2.49 4.19 -17.66
N MET A 65 -3.56 3.79 -18.35
CA MET A 65 -4.94 3.96 -17.87
C MET A 65 -5.16 3.24 -16.54
N VAL A 66 -4.71 2.00 -16.42
CA VAL A 66 -4.81 1.22 -15.18
C VAL A 66 -4.01 1.88 -14.06
N MET A 67 -2.78 2.30 -14.33
CA MET A 67 -1.96 2.98 -13.33
C MET A 67 -2.59 4.29 -12.85
N ARG A 68 -3.16 5.07 -13.77
CA ARG A 68 -3.85 6.33 -13.44
C ARG A 68 -5.12 6.09 -12.62
N HIS A 69 -5.87 5.02 -12.91
CA HIS A 69 -7.05 4.64 -12.15
C HIS A 69 -6.70 4.24 -10.71
N ILE A 70 -5.60 3.49 -10.51
CA ILE A 70 -5.13 3.09 -9.19
C ILE A 70 -4.61 4.31 -8.39
N THR A 71 -3.83 5.19 -9.02
CA THR A 71 -3.24 6.37 -8.36
C THR A 71 -4.29 7.40 -7.94
N LYS A 72 -5.46 7.45 -8.62
CA LYS A 72 -6.54 8.41 -8.29
C LYS A 72 -7.02 8.33 -6.84
N SER A 73 -6.90 7.15 -6.21
CA SER A 73 -7.38 6.92 -4.84
C SER A 73 -6.35 7.27 -3.77
N ASP A 74 -5.07 6.98 -4.02
CA ASP A 74 -3.96 7.26 -3.08
C ASP A 74 -2.62 7.33 -3.86
N ASP A 75 -1.90 8.44 -3.72
CA ASP A 75 -0.57 8.65 -4.33
C ASP A 75 0.44 7.55 -3.95
N GLN A 76 0.25 6.88 -2.81
CA GLN A 76 1.14 5.83 -2.29
C GLN A 76 0.57 4.41 -2.40
N GLN A 77 -0.56 4.21 -3.08
CA GLN A 77 -1.21 2.90 -3.22
C GLN A 77 -0.23 1.83 -3.75
N PHE A 78 0.62 2.17 -4.71
CA PHE A 78 1.62 1.26 -5.29
C PHE A 78 2.65 0.77 -4.28
N ARG A 79 3.11 1.65 -3.39
CA ARG A 79 4.04 1.27 -2.32
C ARG A 79 3.38 0.29 -1.35
N LEU A 80 2.10 0.50 -1.06
CA LEU A 80 1.32 -0.39 -0.20
C LEU A 80 1.06 -1.75 -0.87
N LEU A 81 0.76 -1.75 -2.17
CA LEU A 81 0.63 -2.97 -2.98
C LEU A 81 1.93 -3.76 -3.02
N TRP A 82 3.06 -3.08 -3.24
CA TRP A 82 4.38 -3.70 -3.21
C TRP A 82 4.68 -4.33 -1.85
N LEU A 83 4.44 -3.59 -0.75
CA LEU A 83 4.65 -4.11 0.60
C LEU A 83 3.74 -5.32 0.90
N LYS A 84 2.50 -5.29 0.42
CA LYS A 84 1.57 -6.42 0.52
C LYS A 84 2.10 -7.63 -0.24
N ILE A 85 2.62 -7.45 -1.45
CA ILE A 85 3.27 -8.52 -2.23
C ILE A 85 4.47 -9.07 -1.46
N LEU A 86 5.34 -8.19 -0.95
CA LEU A 86 6.53 -8.58 -0.20
C LEU A 86 6.17 -9.47 1.00
N PHE A 87 5.18 -9.09 1.81
CA PHE A 87 4.78 -9.89 2.99
C PHE A 87 3.93 -11.13 2.68
N ARG A 88 3.24 -11.17 1.54
CA ARG A 88 2.30 -12.26 1.20
C ARG A 88 2.88 -13.28 0.24
N LEU A 89 3.86 -12.91 -0.58
CA LEU A 89 4.42 -13.77 -1.62
C LEU A 89 5.90 -14.07 -1.37
N ILE A 90 6.72 -13.05 -1.11
CA ILE A 90 8.18 -13.20 -1.01
C ILE A 90 8.60 -13.62 0.40
N ASN A 91 8.31 -12.77 1.39
CA ASN A 91 8.55 -13.02 2.81
C ASN A 91 7.27 -13.51 3.48
N TYR A 92 6.77 -14.66 3.01
CA TYR A 92 5.54 -15.23 3.54
C TYR A 92 5.67 -15.51 5.04
N ASN A 93 4.93 -14.75 5.84
CA ASN A 93 4.88 -14.96 7.29
C ASN A 93 4.16 -16.28 7.59
N ARG A 94 4.93 -17.36 7.77
CA ARG A 94 4.40 -18.70 8.11
C ARG A 94 3.60 -18.70 9.40
N ASN A 95 3.96 -17.83 10.34
CA ASN A 95 3.25 -17.67 11.61
C ASN A 95 2.05 -16.71 11.51
N GLY A 96 1.72 -16.23 10.30
CA GLY A 96 0.57 -15.38 10.05
C GLY A 96 -0.77 -16.05 10.36
N SER A 97 -0.84 -17.40 10.31
CA SER A 97 -2.02 -18.15 10.74
C SER A 97 -2.27 -17.99 12.25
N PHE A 98 -1.20 -18.01 13.06
CA PHE A 98 -1.27 -17.87 14.50
C PHE A 98 -1.56 -16.42 14.91
N TRP A 99 -0.80 -15.46 14.37
CA TRP A 99 -0.91 -14.05 14.79
C TRP A 99 -1.98 -13.24 14.04
N ARG A 100 -2.49 -13.73 12.90
CA ARG A 100 -3.48 -13.06 12.00
C ARG A 100 -3.14 -11.62 11.57
N SER A 101 -1.94 -11.13 11.89
CA SER A 101 -1.44 -9.78 11.60
C SER A 101 0.03 -9.86 11.19
N SER A 102 0.43 -8.96 10.29
CA SER A 102 1.84 -8.76 9.90
C SER A 102 2.48 -7.58 10.63
N ALA A 103 1.72 -6.80 11.41
CA ALA A 103 2.21 -5.60 12.11
C ALA A 103 2.10 -5.77 13.63
N TRP A 104 3.22 -5.55 14.32
CA TRP A 104 3.36 -5.57 15.80
C TRP A 104 3.09 -4.21 16.42
N SER A 105 2.01 -3.53 16.02
CA SER A 105 1.64 -2.24 16.61
C SER A 105 0.55 -2.45 17.66
N PRO A 106 0.68 -1.88 18.89
CA PRO A 106 -0.36 -1.95 19.91
C PRO A 106 -1.58 -1.07 19.60
N VAL A 107 -1.66 -0.50 18.39
CA VAL A 107 -2.76 0.37 17.96
C VAL A 107 -3.97 -0.47 17.55
N ALA A 108 -5.08 -0.29 18.25
CA ALA A 108 -6.35 -0.92 17.91
C ALA A 108 -6.97 -0.26 16.66
N PHE A 109 -6.94 -0.93 15.51
CA PHE A 109 -7.58 -0.45 14.29
C PHE A 109 -9.10 -0.74 14.31
N LYS A 110 -9.92 0.30 14.42
CA LYS A 110 -11.37 0.19 14.19
C LYS A 110 -11.63 0.16 12.67
N LYS A 111 -12.25 -0.92 12.17
CA LYS A 111 -12.66 -1.03 10.76
C LYS A 111 -13.62 0.13 10.43
N ARG A 112 -13.19 1.06 9.56
CA ARG A 112 -14.09 2.08 9.01
C ARG A 112 -14.92 1.44 7.91
N LYS A 113 -16.24 1.70 7.95
CA LYS A 113 -17.22 1.21 6.99
C LYS A 113 -17.22 2.09 5.75
#